data_AF-A0A7X6A877-F1
#
_entry.id   AF-A0A7X6A877-F1
#
_cell.length_a   1.000
_cell.length_b   1.000
_cell.length_c   1.000
_cell.angle_alpha   90.00
_cell.angle_beta   90.00
_cell.angle_gamma   90.00
#
_symmetry.space_group_name_H-M   'P 1'
#
loop_
_entity.id
_entity.type
_entity.pdbx_description
1 polymer ?
#
loop_
_entity_poly.entity_id
_entity_poly.type
_entity_poly.pdbx_seq_one_letter_code
_entity_poly.pdbx_strand_id
1 'polypeptide(L)'
;MMRRHGLWIALLGVACLAALPSLADEEVTLEGGFVWERSDGNHEGDLKAVLTPTGDGEWDVSFYFDWEDGPHVYTGSCSGSLDGELSGDIVGDGERKPEFKFTGSFEDGTFSGTHERKGRDGEFRPTGTMTLGMP
;
A
#
# COMPACT_ATOMS: atom_id res chain seq x y z
N MET A 1 -44.68 51.41 -14.14
CA MET A 1 -44.72 50.14 -14.90
C MET A 1 -43.60 50.20 -15.94
N MET A 2 -42.70 49.21 -15.93
CA MET A 2 -41.63 48.92 -16.92
C MET A 2 -40.44 49.91 -17.00
N ARG A 3 -39.17 49.50 -17.16
CA ARG A 3 -38.42 48.26 -16.91
C ARG A 3 -36.94 48.71 -16.83
N ARG A 4 -36.22 48.23 -15.81
CA ARG A 4 -34.75 48.33 -15.64
C ARG A 4 -34.03 47.67 -16.83
N HIS A 5 -32.80 48.06 -17.17
CA HIS A 5 -31.64 47.18 -17.41
C HIS A 5 -30.41 47.95 -17.92
N GLY A 6 -29.23 47.49 -17.50
CA GLY A 6 -27.91 47.98 -17.90
C GLY A 6 -27.09 48.31 -16.65
N LEU A 7 -25.92 47.74 -16.38
CA LEU A 7 -25.06 46.81 -17.09
C LEU A 7 -24.16 46.23 -15.98
N TRP A 8 -24.17 44.92 -15.75
CA TRP A 8 -23.27 44.31 -14.75
C TRP A 8 -21.90 44.07 -15.40
N ILE A 9 -20.86 44.68 -14.85
CA ILE A 9 -19.47 44.40 -15.19
C ILE A 9 -19.07 43.13 -14.44
N ALA A 10 -18.96 42.01 -15.17
CA ALA A 10 -18.34 40.80 -14.67
C ALA A 10 -16.83 40.89 -14.89
N LEU A 11 -16.07 41.13 -13.82
CA LEU A 11 -14.63 40.94 -13.78
C LEU A 11 -14.37 39.43 -13.68
N LEU A 12 -14.04 38.80 -14.82
CA LEU A 12 -13.39 37.49 -14.83
C LEU A 12 -11.98 37.65 -14.23
N GLY A 13 -11.86 37.42 -12.93
CA GLY A 13 -10.59 37.11 -12.32
C GLY A 13 -10.18 35.71 -12.74
N VAL A 14 -9.29 35.61 -13.72
CA VAL A 14 -8.56 34.38 -14.01
C VAL A 14 -7.64 34.13 -12.82
N ALA A 15 -8.11 33.35 -11.84
CA ALA A 15 -7.22 32.72 -10.90
C ALA A 15 -6.45 31.65 -11.67
N CYS A 16 -5.25 31.99 -12.12
CA CYS A 16 -4.23 30.98 -12.42
C CYS A 16 -3.95 30.24 -11.12
N LEU A 17 -4.68 29.15 -10.86
CA LEU A 17 -4.16 28.08 -10.03
C LEU A 17 -2.91 27.58 -10.76
N ALA A 18 -1.74 28.01 -10.29
CA ALA A 18 -0.52 27.31 -10.60
C ALA A 18 -0.70 25.90 -10.04
N ALA A 19 -0.91 24.92 -10.92
CA ALA A 19 -0.70 23.52 -10.58
C ALA A 19 0.77 23.43 -10.17
N LEU A 20 1.03 23.40 -8.86
CA LEU A 20 2.33 23.01 -8.37
C LEU A 20 2.55 21.60 -8.92
N PRO A 21 3.72 21.30 -9.52
CA PRO A 21 4.07 19.91 -9.75
C PRO A 21 4.09 19.27 -8.37
N SER A 22 3.05 18.48 -8.07
CA SER A 22 3.20 17.42 -7.09
C SER A 22 4.44 16.68 -7.56
N LEU A 23 5.47 16.58 -6.72
CA LEU A 23 6.42 15.49 -6.88
C LEU A 23 5.51 14.25 -6.85
N ALA A 24 5.19 13.73 -8.02
CA ALA A 24 4.56 12.45 -8.11
C ALA A 24 5.67 11.52 -7.66
N ASP A 25 5.68 11.19 -6.36
CA ASP A 25 6.46 10.06 -5.91
C ASP A 25 6.10 8.91 -6.86
N GLU A 26 7.12 8.40 -7.53
CA GLU A 26 6.92 7.36 -8.53
C GLU A 26 6.49 6.09 -7.81
N GLU A 27 5.72 5.24 -8.51
CA GLU A 27 5.39 3.91 -8.01
C GLU A 27 6.68 3.16 -7.64
N VAL A 28 6.70 2.58 -6.44
CA VAL A 28 7.85 1.81 -5.94
C VAL A 28 7.54 0.33 -6.05
N THR A 29 8.40 -0.41 -6.74
CA THR A 29 8.33 -1.88 -6.79
C THR A 29 9.45 -2.47 -5.96
N LEU A 30 9.09 -3.41 -5.08
CA LEU A 30 10.01 -4.19 -4.27
C LEU A 30 9.85 -5.68 -4.59
N GLU A 31 10.96 -6.41 -4.60
CA GLU A 31 10.99 -7.85 -4.87
C GLU A 31 11.81 -8.58 -3.81
N GLY A 32 11.45 -9.83 -3.54
CA GLY A 32 12.13 -10.67 -2.55
C GLY A 32 11.30 -11.89 -2.25
N GLY A 33 11.12 -12.21 -0.97
CA GLY A 33 10.41 -13.42 -0.57
C GLY A 33 9.70 -13.31 0.76
N PHE A 34 8.85 -14.29 1.01
CA PHE A 34 8.14 -14.45 2.28
C PHE A 34 8.39 -15.84 2.87
N VAL A 35 8.25 -15.91 4.19
CA VAL A 35 8.14 -17.15 4.96
C VAL A 35 6.79 -17.13 5.65
N TRP A 36 6.03 -18.21 5.52
CA TRP A 36 4.81 -18.47 6.26
C TRP A 36 5.04 -19.65 7.19
N GLU A 37 4.97 -19.39 8.50
CA GLU A 37 5.19 -20.40 9.54
C GLU A 37 3.95 -21.27 9.72
N ARG A 38 4.12 -22.59 9.65
CA ARG A 38 3.05 -23.58 9.88
C ARG A 38 3.55 -24.67 10.80
N SER A 39 2.63 -25.39 11.44
CA SER A 39 2.98 -26.52 12.30
C SER A 39 3.53 -27.73 11.54
N ASP A 40 3.24 -27.84 10.23
CA ASP A 40 3.71 -28.89 9.33
C ASP A 40 4.99 -28.50 8.55
N GLY A 41 5.53 -27.31 8.80
CA GLY A 41 6.73 -26.77 8.14
C GLY A 41 6.47 -25.40 7.51
N ASN A 42 7.54 -24.65 7.28
CA ASN A 42 7.43 -23.34 6.65
C ASN A 42 7.07 -23.47 5.17
N HIS A 43 6.22 -22.56 4.70
CA HIS A 43 5.99 -22.34 3.28
C HIS A 43 6.70 -21.04 2.88
N GLU A 44 7.49 -21.10 1.82
CA GLU A 44 8.31 -19.97 1.36
C GLU A 44 8.05 -19.75 -0.12
N GLY A 45 8.13 -18.49 -0.56
CA GLY A 45 7.91 -18.13 -1.95
C GLY A 45 8.38 -16.73 -2.29
N ASP A 46 8.44 -16.44 -3.58
CA ASP A 46 8.77 -15.12 -4.09
C ASP A 46 7.62 -14.14 -3.81
N LEU A 47 7.99 -12.89 -3.53
CA LEU A 47 7.05 -11.82 -3.21
C LEU A 47 7.43 -10.56 -3.98
N LYS A 48 6.45 -9.96 -4.65
CA LYS A 48 6.56 -8.62 -5.22
C LYS A 48 5.56 -7.68 -4.56
N ALA A 49 6.03 -6.54 -4.09
CA ALA A 49 5.19 -5.47 -3.57
C ALA A 49 5.22 -4.27 -4.52
N VAL A 50 4.06 -3.72 -4.85
CA VAL A 50 3.92 -2.47 -5.61
C VAL A 50 3.26 -1.45 -4.71
N LEU A 51 3.95 -0.34 -4.44
CA LEU A 51 3.53 0.75 -3.59
C LEU A 51 3.22 1.98 -4.46
N THR A 52 1.96 2.38 -4.48
CA THR A 52 1.47 3.56 -5.22
C THR A 52 1.25 4.70 -4.24
N PRO A 53 2.01 5.81 -4.32
CA PRO A 53 1.90 6.91 -3.35
C PRO A 53 0.52 7.55 -3.36
N THR A 54 -0.06 7.72 -2.18
CA THR A 54 -1.36 8.39 -1.96
C THR A 54 -1.23 9.69 -1.17
N GLY A 55 -0.07 9.91 -0.54
CA GLY A 55 0.26 11.09 0.26
C GLY A 55 1.66 10.97 0.86
N ASP A 56 2.06 11.97 1.63
CA ASP A 56 3.37 11.99 2.29
C ASP A 56 3.49 10.82 3.27
N GLY A 57 4.34 9.83 2.94
CA GLY A 57 4.53 8.64 3.78
C GLY A 57 3.35 7.68 3.78
N GLU A 58 2.47 7.74 2.77
CA GLU A 58 1.30 6.87 2.61
C GLU A 58 1.24 6.28 1.19
N TRP A 59 0.92 4.99 1.10
CA TRP A 59 0.80 4.27 -0.17
C TRP A 59 -0.38 3.30 -0.16
N ASP A 60 -1.05 3.17 -1.30
CA ASP A 60 -1.76 1.95 -1.64
C ASP A 60 -0.72 0.85 -1.95
N VAL A 61 -0.93 -0.38 -1.49
CA VAL A 61 0.00 -1.49 -1.67
C VAL A 61 -0.69 -2.70 -2.29
N SER A 62 0.01 -3.34 -3.24
CA SER A 62 -0.38 -4.64 -3.82
C SER A 62 0.77 -5.64 -3.72
N PHE A 63 0.53 -6.77 -3.05
CA PHE A 63 1.45 -7.90 -2.97
C PHE A 63 1.05 -8.99 -3.95
N TYR A 64 2.00 -9.41 -4.77
CA TYR A 64 1.86 -10.47 -5.77
C TYR A 64 2.76 -11.64 -5.35
N PHE A 65 2.19 -12.84 -5.28
CA PHE A 65 2.92 -14.07 -4.93
C PHE A 65 2.16 -15.29 -5.43
N ASP A 66 2.85 -16.42 -5.56
CA ASP A 66 2.22 -17.71 -5.81
C ASP A 66 1.98 -18.43 -4.48
N TRP A 67 0.78 -18.99 -4.32
CA TRP A 67 0.42 -19.91 -3.24
C TRP A 67 -0.05 -21.24 -3.85
N GLU A 68 -0.20 -22.28 -3.04
CA GLU A 68 -0.51 -23.66 -3.45
C GLU A 68 -1.48 -23.83 -4.65
N ASP A 69 -2.53 -23.01 -4.74
CA ASP A 69 -3.57 -23.03 -5.76
C ASP A 69 -3.37 -22.06 -6.95
N GLY A 70 -2.33 -21.23 -6.91
CA GLY A 70 -1.92 -20.35 -8.01
C GLY A 70 -1.51 -18.95 -7.56
N PRO A 71 -1.53 -17.97 -8.50
CA PRO A 71 -1.13 -16.60 -8.21
C PRO A 71 -2.19 -15.86 -7.40
N HIS A 72 -1.75 -15.08 -6.42
CA HIS A 72 -2.57 -14.23 -5.56
C HIS A 72 -2.15 -12.76 -5.63
N VAL A 73 -3.13 -11.88 -5.37
CA VAL A 73 -2.93 -10.44 -5.20
C VAL A 73 -3.58 -9.96 -3.92
N TYR A 74 -2.78 -9.54 -2.94
CA TYR A 74 -3.28 -8.99 -1.68
C TYR A 74 -3.12 -7.48 -1.71
N THR A 75 -4.19 -6.75 -1.40
CA THR A 75 -4.22 -5.29 -1.57
C THR A 75 -4.58 -4.58 -0.27
N GLY A 76 -4.04 -3.38 -0.08
CA GLY A 76 -4.40 -2.54 1.05
C GLY A 76 -3.66 -1.22 1.05
N SER A 77 -3.37 -0.70 2.25
CA SER A 77 -2.68 0.56 2.44
C SER A 77 -1.56 0.41 3.45
N CYS A 78 -0.50 1.19 3.28
CA CYS A 78 0.62 1.24 4.21
C CYS A 78 1.10 2.67 4.45
N SER A 79 1.77 2.87 5.57
CA SER A 79 2.37 4.14 5.93
C SER A 79 3.67 3.96 6.70
N GLY A 80 4.52 4.98 6.66
CA GLY A 80 5.85 4.96 7.23
C GLY A 80 6.88 5.57 6.30
N SER A 81 8.05 4.95 6.22
CA SER A 81 9.17 5.41 5.39
C SER A 81 9.91 4.26 4.71
N LEU A 82 10.36 4.50 3.47
CA LEU A 82 11.15 3.55 2.67
C LEU A 82 12.65 3.56 3.04
N ASP A 83 13.03 4.29 4.09
CA ASP A 83 14.34 4.31 4.73
C ASP A 83 14.25 4.08 6.25
N GLY A 84 13.10 3.64 6.73
CA GLY A 84 12.79 3.49 8.15
C GLY A 84 11.71 2.44 8.38
N GLU A 85 10.84 2.69 9.35
CA GLU A 85 9.72 1.77 9.67
C GLU A 85 8.60 1.89 8.62
N LEU A 86 8.05 0.75 8.21
CA LEU A 86 6.89 0.65 7.33
C LEU A 86 5.89 -0.35 7.90
N SER A 87 4.61 0.01 7.86
CA SER A 87 3.53 -0.88 8.31
C SER A 87 2.28 -0.72 7.46
N GLY A 88 1.47 -1.76 7.37
CA GLY A 88 0.24 -1.68 6.61
C GLY A 88 -0.77 -2.77 6.93
N ASP A 89 -1.99 -2.52 6.47
CA ASP A 89 -3.12 -3.44 6.53
C ASP A 89 -3.45 -3.89 5.11
N ILE A 90 -3.59 -5.19 4.90
CA ILE A 90 -3.91 -5.77 3.59
C ILE A 90 -5.01 -6.81 3.68
N VAL A 91 -5.74 -6.98 2.58
CA VAL A 91 -6.82 -7.93 2.43
C VAL A 91 -6.52 -8.88 1.29
N GLY A 92 -6.66 -10.18 1.55
CA GLY A 92 -6.48 -11.21 0.53
C GLY A 92 -7.59 -11.25 -0.51
N ASP A 93 -7.26 -11.72 -1.70
CA ASP A 93 -8.18 -11.79 -2.85
C ASP A 93 -9.28 -12.86 -2.72
N GLY A 94 -9.05 -13.92 -1.95
CA GLY A 94 -9.99 -15.02 -1.77
C GLY A 94 -11.37 -14.63 -1.22
N GLU A 95 -12.37 -15.50 -1.38
CA GLU A 95 -13.78 -15.21 -1.05
C GLU A 95 -14.00 -14.74 0.40
N ARG A 96 -13.19 -15.26 1.34
CA ARG A 96 -13.27 -14.90 2.76
C ARG A 96 -12.64 -13.56 3.10
N LYS A 97 -11.97 -12.90 2.14
CA LYS A 97 -11.26 -11.63 2.32
C LYS A 97 -10.44 -11.61 3.62
N PRO A 98 -9.47 -12.54 3.78
CA PRO A 98 -8.68 -12.60 5.00
C PRO A 98 -7.91 -11.28 5.20
N GLU A 99 -7.97 -10.75 6.42
CA GLU A 99 -7.29 -9.52 6.81
C GLU A 99 -5.91 -9.84 7.39
N PHE A 100 -4.92 -9.02 7.03
CA PHE A 100 -3.54 -9.13 7.46
C PHE A 100 -2.96 -7.78 7.83
N LYS A 101 -1.91 -7.82 8.64
CA LYS A 101 -1.03 -6.70 8.94
C LYS A 101 0.39 -7.05 8.60
N PHE A 102 1.19 -6.07 8.23
CA PHE A 102 2.64 -6.21 8.19
C PHE A 102 3.30 -5.03 8.88
N THR A 103 4.47 -5.30 9.46
CA THR A 103 5.31 -4.31 10.14
C THR A 103 6.77 -4.69 9.93
N GLY A 104 7.63 -3.71 9.71
CA GLY A 104 9.06 -3.94 9.56
C GLY A 104 9.81 -2.65 9.34
N SER A 105 11.07 -2.77 8.92
CA SER A 105 11.93 -1.62 8.66
C SER A 105 12.85 -1.86 7.47
N PHE A 106 13.21 -0.77 6.80
CA PHE A 106 14.28 -0.76 5.80
C PHE A 106 15.64 -0.60 6.46
N GLU A 107 16.58 -1.47 6.10
CA GLU A 107 18.01 -1.33 6.38
C GLU A 107 18.76 -1.57 5.07
N ASP A 108 19.65 -0.64 4.69
CA ASP A 108 20.43 -0.70 3.44
C ASP A 108 19.59 -1.02 2.18
N GLY A 109 18.41 -0.41 2.08
CA GLY A 109 17.49 -0.57 0.93
C GLY A 109 16.71 -1.89 0.92
N THR A 110 16.80 -2.68 2.00
CA THR A 110 16.07 -3.94 2.18
C THR A 110 15.09 -3.83 3.33
N PHE A 111 13.80 -3.98 3.04
CA PHE A 111 12.77 -4.18 4.05
C PHE A 111 12.89 -5.57 4.66
N SER A 112 12.84 -5.64 5.98
CA SER A 112 12.64 -6.88 6.74
C SER A 112 11.51 -6.68 7.75
N GLY A 113 10.55 -7.60 7.75
CA GLY A 113 9.37 -7.46 8.60
C GLY A 113 8.63 -8.76 8.86
N THR A 114 7.60 -8.66 9.70
CA THR A 114 6.66 -9.72 10.02
C THR A 114 5.31 -9.44 9.36
N HIS A 115 4.56 -10.50 9.07
CA HIS A 115 3.13 -10.40 8.78
C HIS A 115 2.30 -11.19 9.79
N GLU A 116 1.11 -10.65 10.06
CA GLU A 116 0.14 -11.20 10.98
C GLU A 116 -1.18 -11.42 10.25
N ARG A 117 -1.89 -12.49 10.62
CA ARG A 117 -3.23 -12.76 10.12
C ARG A 117 -4.27 -12.56 11.21
N LYS A 118 -5.40 -11.95 10.84
CA LYS A 118 -6.56 -11.85 11.73
C LYS A 118 -7.23 -13.21 11.93
N GLY A 119 -7.32 -13.64 13.18
CA GLY A 119 -8.05 -14.83 13.62
C GLY A 119 -9.57 -14.62 13.65
N ARG A 120 -10.31 -15.70 13.92
CA ARG A 120 -11.78 -15.66 14.02
C ARG A 120 -12.29 -14.86 15.22
N ASP A 121 -11.47 -14.74 16.24
CA ASP A 121 -11.68 -13.91 17.43
C ASP A 121 -11.35 -12.43 17.19
N GLY A 122 -10.87 -12.08 15.99
CA GLY A 122 -10.54 -10.71 15.61
C GLY A 122 -9.12 -10.28 16.01
N GLU A 123 -8.34 -11.15 16.67
CA GLU A 123 -6.95 -10.85 17.05
C GLU A 123 -6.00 -11.14 15.88
N PHE A 124 -5.03 -10.25 15.69
CA PHE A 124 -3.91 -10.50 14.79
C PHE A 124 -2.86 -11.37 15.48
N ARG A 125 -2.34 -12.35 14.74
CA ARG A 125 -1.31 -13.26 15.20
C ARG A 125 -0.21 -13.37 14.15
N PRO A 126 1.07 -13.36 14.55
CA PRO A 126 2.18 -13.58 13.63
C PRO A 126 2.00 -14.87 12.83
N THR A 127 2.19 -14.76 11.52
CA THR A 127 2.12 -15.87 10.56
C THR A 127 3.41 -16.04 9.76
N GLY A 128 4.35 -15.12 9.88
CA GLY A 128 5.71 -15.30 9.38
C GLY A 128 6.40 -13.98 9.05
N THR A 129 7.36 -14.03 8.14
CA THR A 129 8.24 -12.90 7.80
C THR A 129 8.25 -12.62 6.30
N MET A 130 8.76 -11.44 5.94
CA MET A 130 9.05 -11.09 4.55
C MET A 130 10.33 -10.24 4.46
N THR A 131 11.01 -10.37 3.33
CA THR A 131 12.21 -9.59 2.99
C THR A 131 12.04 -9.09 1.57
N LEU A 132 12.16 -7.78 1.35
CA LEU A 132 11.89 -7.12 0.08
C LEU A 132 12.94 -6.04 -0.18
N GLY A 133 13.53 -6.02 -1.37
CA GLY A 133 14.49 -5.00 -1.80
C GLY A 133 14.06 -4.33 -3.10
N MET A 134 14.68 -3.20 -3.42
CA MET A 134 14.58 -2.64 -4.77
C MET A 134 15.26 -3.60 -5.77
N PRO A 135 14.70 -3.79 -6.98
CA PRO A 135 15.25 -4.68 -8.01
C PRO A 135 16.61 -4.22 -8.57
#